data_AF-W5T5G1-F1
#
_entry.id   AF-W5T5G1-F1
#
_cell.length_a   1.000
_cell.length_b   1.000
_cell.length_c   1.000
_cell.angle_alpha   90.00
_cell.angle_beta   90.00
_cell.angle_gamma   90.00
#
_symmetry.space_group_name_H-M   'P 1'
#
loop_
_entity.id
_entity.type
_entity.pdbx_description
1 polymer ?
#
loop_
_entity_poly.entity_id
_entity_poly.type
_entity_poly.pdbx_seq_one_letter_code
_entity_poly.pdbx_strand_id
1 'polypeptide(L)'
;GLSGEISEAKNANGSSIEVVKGAIRGSGDVFDKLIGALTKLADTAKEAGDTNIGDANNAGAAVAADKASVETIIAGVKAIIDAAKKSGIEIKSGTAGNAVNAAAASAPAAIGSNNAGQGAGDKLAAEVSKADPWAMIDKIKNSTTNTAVLAGNDKDAGTLATGTNANDANGAGAATNADLAAAVALKAITKGGKFSAAAGDVEAVKAAAASAVNKVLGILDFIIRKTVSSNLDKIKEAVKGMQYFETTTEATEASTIKPDTK
;
A
#
# COMPACT_ATOMS: atom_id res chain seq x y z
N GLY A 1 25.90 -17.42 -0.26
CA GLY A 1 25.17 -16.14 -0.35
C GLY A 1 25.32 -15.66 -1.77
N LEU A 2 24.22 -15.35 -2.47
CA LEU A 2 24.14 -15.37 -3.94
C LEU A 2 25.25 -14.56 -4.66
N SER A 3 25.67 -13.41 -4.11
CA SER A 3 26.77 -12.61 -4.68
C SER A 3 28.13 -13.31 -4.64
N GLY A 4 28.38 -14.17 -3.66
CA GLY A 4 29.59 -14.98 -3.56
C GLY A 4 29.61 -16.08 -4.62
N GLU A 5 28.51 -16.82 -4.75
CA GLU A 5 28.35 -17.90 -5.73
C GLU A 5 28.51 -17.41 -7.17
N ILE A 6 27.99 -16.23 -7.52
CA ILE A 6 28.16 -15.65 -8.87
C ILE A 6 29.63 -15.27 -9.16
N SER A 7 30.42 -14.98 -8.13
CA SER A 7 31.86 -14.69 -8.29
C SER A 7 32.67 -15.93 -8.68
N GLU A 8 32.13 -17.13 -8.45
CA GLU A 8 32.79 -18.40 -8.73
C GLU A 8 32.51 -18.90 -10.17
N ALA A 9 31.77 -18.13 -10.98
CA ALA A 9 31.45 -18.48 -12.35
C ALA A 9 32.72 -18.57 -13.22
N LYS A 10 33.20 -19.80 -13.44
CA LYS A 10 34.54 -20.09 -14.03
C LYS A 10 34.76 -19.64 -15.48
N ASN A 11 33.71 -19.22 -16.19
CA ASN A 11 33.78 -18.83 -17.59
C ASN A 11 33.09 -17.48 -17.89
N ALA A 12 32.79 -16.65 -16.87
CA ALA A 12 32.14 -15.36 -17.08
C ALA A 12 33.14 -14.20 -16.95
N ASN A 13 32.97 -13.17 -17.78
CA ASN A 13 33.76 -11.94 -17.72
C ASN A 13 33.50 -11.23 -16.38
N GLY A 14 34.57 -10.96 -15.62
CA GLY A 14 34.51 -10.29 -14.32
C GLY A 14 33.76 -8.96 -14.33
N SER A 15 33.84 -8.17 -15.42
CA SER A 15 33.08 -6.93 -15.55
C SER A 15 31.56 -7.19 -15.62
N SER A 16 31.14 -8.22 -16.36
CA SER A 16 29.73 -8.60 -16.46
C SER A 16 29.18 -9.23 -15.17
N ILE A 17 30.04 -9.93 -14.41
CA ILE A 17 29.74 -10.42 -13.05
C ILE A 17 29.42 -9.24 -12.11
N GLU A 18 30.20 -8.16 -12.15
CA GLU A 18 29.96 -6.98 -11.29
C GLU A 18 28.66 -6.25 -11.65
N VAL A 19 28.28 -6.20 -12.93
CA VAL A 19 26.98 -5.66 -13.35
C VAL A 19 25.83 -6.47 -12.73
N VAL A 20 25.90 -7.80 -12.79
CA VAL A 20 24.89 -8.69 -12.19
C VAL A 20 24.82 -8.50 -10.67
N LYS A 21 25.97 -8.44 -9.98
CA LYS A 21 26.01 -8.15 -8.53
C LYS A 21 25.38 -6.81 -8.20
N GLY A 22 25.64 -5.79 -9.01
CA GLY A 22 25.03 -4.46 -8.86
C GLY A 22 23.51 -4.52 -8.97
N ALA A 23 22.97 -5.20 -9.98
CA ALA A 23 21.53 -5.38 -10.17
C ALA A 23 20.88 -6.14 -9.01
N ILE A 24 21.53 -7.20 -8.53
CA ILE A 24 21.06 -7.99 -7.37
C ILE A 24 21.04 -7.14 -6.10
N ARG A 25 22.13 -6.43 -5.81
CA ARG A 25 22.22 -5.54 -4.63
C ARG A 25 21.16 -4.44 -4.67
N GLY A 26 21.05 -3.74 -5.80
CA GLY A 26 20.06 -2.66 -5.95
C GLY A 26 18.61 -3.16 -5.81
N SER A 27 18.31 -4.36 -6.29
CA SER A 27 17.00 -4.99 -6.10
C SER A 27 16.77 -5.44 -4.66
N GLY A 28 17.80 -5.98 -4.01
CA GLY A 28 17.79 -6.34 -2.59
C GLY A 28 17.43 -5.14 -1.71
N ASP A 29 18.06 -3.99 -1.93
CA ASP A 29 17.76 -2.75 -1.20
C ASP A 29 16.29 -2.28 -1.36
N VAL A 30 15.67 -2.59 -2.50
CA VAL A 30 14.24 -2.30 -2.71
C VAL A 30 13.38 -3.30 -1.94
N PHE A 31 13.72 -4.60 -1.99
CA PHE A 31 12.98 -5.64 -1.28
C PHE A 31 13.04 -5.46 0.23
N ASP A 32 14.20 -5.10 0.78
CA ASP A 32 14.36 -4.81 2.22
C ASP A 32 13.46 -3.65 2.66
N LYS A 33 13.32 -2.60 1.83
CA LYS A 33 12.40 -1.48 2.10
C LYS A 33 10.94 -1.92 2.07
N LEU A 34 10.55 -2.72 1.08
CA LEU A 34 9.19 -3.25 0.98
C LEU A 34 8.86 -4.15 2.17
N ILE A 35 9.76 -5.06 2.53
CA ILE A 35 9.62 -5.95 3.70
C ILE A 35 9.50 -5.11 4.97
N GLY A 36 10.40 -4.15 5.19
CA GLY A 36 10.36 -3.29 6.37
C GLY A 36 9.07 -2.48 6.49
N ALA A 37 8.55 -1.96 5.37
CA ALA A 37 7.25 -1.26 5.37
C ALA A 37 6.09 -2.22 5.66
N LEU A 38 6.06 -3.37 5.00
CA LEU A 38 5.00 -4.38 5.18
C LEU A 38 4.97 -4.96 6.60
N THR A 39 6.14 -5.21 7.21
CA THR A 39 6.23 -5.67 8.60
C THR A 39 5.59 -4.66 9.54
N LYS A 40 5.90 -3.36 9.38
CA LYS A 40 5.27 -2.31 10.19
C LYS A 40 3.76 -2.25 10.01
N LEU A 41 3.28 -2.31 8.76
CA LEU A 41 1.83 -2.33 8.47
C LEU A 41 1.15 -3.53 9.12
N ALA A 42 1.76 -4.72 9.01
CA ALA A 42 1.23 -5.95 9.60
C ALA A 42 1.21 -5.89 11.13
N ASP A 43 2.26 -5.34 11.76
CA ASP A 43 2.33 -5.20 13.20
C ASP A 43 1.28 -4.19 13.72
N THR A 44 1.13 -3.04 13.06
CA THR A 44 0.05 -2.08 13.38
C THR A 44 -1.33 -2.69 13.22
N ALA A 45 -1.57 -3.51 12.19
CA ALA A 45 -2.85 -4.19 12.00
C ALA A 45 -3.11 -5.23 13.12
N LYS A 46 -2.08 -5.95 13.59
CA LYS A 46 -2.21 -6.87 14.74
C LYS A 46 -2.57 -6.14 16.03
N GLU A 47 -2.08 -4.92 16.22
CA GLU A 47 -2.41 -4.10 17.40
C GLU A 47 -3.89 -3.67 17.45
N ALA A 48 -4.63 -3.78 16.34
CA ALA A 48 -6.09 -3.63 16.37
C ALA A 48 -6.79 -4.69 17.23
N GLY A 49 -6.12 -5.82 17.50
CA GLY A 49 -6.61 -6.88 18.38
C GLY A 49 -7.93 -7.46 17.87
N ASP A 50 -8.91 -7.57 18.76
CA ASP A 50 -10.25 -8.12 18.46
C ASP A 50 -11.18 -7.09 17.76
N THR A 51 -10.67 -5.92 17.39
CA THR A 51 -11.47 -4.92 16.65
C THR A 51 -11.76 -5.46 15.25
N ASN A 52 -13.01 -5.85 15.01
CA ASN A 52 -13.43 -6.34 13.69
C ASN A 52 -13.36 -5.21 12.65
N ILE A 53 -13.08 -5.59 11.39
CA ILE A 53 -13.22 -4.66 10.26
C ILE A 53 -14.67 -4.17 10.22
N GLY A 54 -14.85 -2.85 10.29
CA GLY A 54 -16.16 -2.23 10.31
C GLY A 54 -16.90 -2.33 11.63
N ASP A 55 -16.19 -2.54 12.75
CA ASP A 55 -16.79 -2.49 14.09
C ASP A 55 -17.58 -1.18 14.26
N ALA A 56 -18.87 -1.31 14.52
CA ALA A 56 -19.80 -0.20 14.54
C ALA A 56 -20.63 -0.26 15.81
N ASN A 57 -20.65 0.86 16.55
CA ASN A 57 -21.49 1.01 17.71
C ASN A 57 -22.95 1.14 17.25
N ASN A 58 -23.76 0.14 17.60
CA ASN A 58 -25.20 0.14 17.35
C ASN A 58 -25.89 1.21 18.21
N ALA A 59 -26.50 2.20 17.54
CA ALA A 59 -27.12 3.37 18.16
C ALA A 59 -26.17 4.09 19.14
N GLY A 60 -24.88 4.14 18.80
CA GLY A 60 -23.84 4.69 19.65
C GLY A 60 -22.82 5.52 18.87
N ALA A 61 -22.01 6.25 19.63
CA ALA A 61 -21.03 7.17 19.09
C ALA A 61 -19.90 6.44 18.35
N ALA A 62 -19.33 7.05 17.31
CA ALA A 62 -18.10 6.54 16.73
C ALA A 62 -16.95 6.56 17.77
N VAL A 63 -15.82 5.92 17.48
CA VAL A 63 -14.61 6.03 18.29
C VAL A 63 -13.46 6.34 17.36
N ALA A 64 -12.67 7.36 17.69
CA ALA A 64 -11.49 7.73 16.92
C ALA A 64 -10.50 6.56 16.84
N ALA A 65 -9.85 6.39 15.69
CA ALA A 65 -8.73 5.49 15.58
C ALA A 65 -7.51 6.04 16.33
N ASP A 66 -6.67 5.13 16.82
CA ASP A 66 -5.40 5.49 17.43
C ASP A 66 -4.50 6.26 16.43
N LYS A 67 -4.10 7.46 16.84
CA LYS A 67 -3.33 8.38 15.99
C LYS A 67 -2.00 7.77 15.53
N ALA A 68 -1.25 7.17 16.44
CA ALA A 68 0.07 6.62 16.14
C ALA A 68 -0.01 5.44 15.16
N SER A 69 -1.04 4.61 15.31
CA SER A 69 -1.36 3.53 14.38
C SER A 69 -1.66 4.09 12.99
N VAL A 70 -2.53 5.09 12.88
CA VAL A 70 -2.86 5.73 11.59
C VAL A 70 -1.63 6.36 10.94
N GLU A 71 -0.79 7.07 11.70
CA GLU A 71 0.48 7.64 11.20
C GLU A 71 1.45 6.57 10.69
N THR A 72 1.50 5.42 11.38
CA THR A 72 2.33 4.29 10.95
C THR A 72 1.85 3.71 9.63
N ILE A 73 0.53 3.57 9.44
CA ILE A 73 -0.05 3.13 8.16
C ILE A 73 0.28 4.13 7.04
N ILE A 74 0.06 5.43 7.27
CA ILE A 74 0.36 6.50 6.30
C ILE A 74 1.84 6.45 5.87
N ALA A 75 2.76 6.34 6.83
CA ALA A 75 4.19 6.26 6.58
C ALA A 75 4.59 4.98 5.83
N GLY A 76 4.00 3.83 6.17
CA GLY A 76 4.25 2.56 5.50
C GLY A 76 3.77 2.58 4.04
N VAL A 77 2.57 3.10 3.78
CA VAL A 77 2.05 3.30 2.43
C VAL A 77 2.95 4.22 1.62
N LYS A 78 3.42 5.33 2.20
CA LYS A 78 4.38 6.24 1.56
C LYS A 78 5.67 5.53 1.18
N ALA A 79 6.23 4.73 2.08
CA ALA A 79 7.48 3.99 1.83
C ALA A 79 7.34 2.98 0.67
N ILE A 80 6.22 2.26 0.60
CA ILE A 80 5.92 1.33 -0.51
C ILE A 80 5.86 2.08 -1.85
N ILE A 81 5.15 3.21 -1.89
CA ILE A 81 5.00 4.02 -3.10
C ILE A 81 6.34 4.60 -3.54
N ASP A 82 7.16 5.08 -2.61
CA ASP A 82 8.47 5.64 -2.93
C ASP A 82 9.43 4.57 -3.45
N ALA A 83 9.39 3.35 -2.89
CA ALA A 83 10.15 2.20 -3.39
C ALA A 83 9.71 1.80 -4.82
N ALA A 84 8.40 1.81 -5.07
CA ALA A 84 7.84 1.54 -6.39
C ALA A 84 8.28 2.59 -7.43
N LYS A 85 8.17 3.88 -7.12
CA LYS A 85 8.62 4.97 -7.99
C LYS A 85 10.10 4.89 -8.32
N LYS A 86 10.95 4.64 -7.31
CA LYS A 86 12.40 4.42 -7.52
C LYS A 86 12.70 3.21 -8.40
N SER A 87 11.78 2.25 -8.44
CA SER A 87 11.86 1.08 -9.31
C SER A 87 11.32 1.33 -10.72
N GLY A 88 10.88 2.55 -11.03
CA GLY A 88 10.31 2.93 -12.33
C GLY A 88 8.83 2.57 -12.48
N ILE A 89 8.14 2.26 -11.38
CA ILE A 89 6.70 1.96 -11.42
C ILE A 89 5.91 3.27 -11.45
N GLU A 90 5.06 3.40 -12.46
CA GLU A 90 4.11 4.49 -12.56
C GLU A 90 3.01 4.35 -11.50
N ILE A 91 2.75 5.44 -10.77
CA ILE A 91 1.70 5.53 -9.76
C ILE A 91 0.62 6.45 -10.31
N LYS A 92 -0.53 5.87 -10.63
CA LYS A 92 -1.65 6.64 -11.18
C LYS A 92 -2.28 7.51 -10.09
N SER A 93 -2.74 8.69 -10.45
CA SER A 93 -3.41 9.60 -9.51
C SER A 93 -4.84 9.18 -9.19
N GLY A 94 -5.51 8.45 -10.09
CA GLY A 94 -6.91 8.09 -9.93
C GLY A 94 -7.88 9.28 -10.06
N THR A 95 -9.14 9.07 -9.72
CA THR A 95 -10.16 10.12 -9.66
C THR A 95 -10.60 10.32 -8.22
N ALA A 96 -10.28 11.48 -7.63
CA ALA A 96 -10.59 11.76 -6.23
C ALA A 96 -12.10 11.78 -5.93
N GLY A 97 -12.91 12.19 -6.91
CA GLY A 97 -14.35 12.35 -6.77
C GLY A 97 -14.74 13.72 -6.23
N ASN A 98 -15.96 13.81 -5.71
CA ASN A 98 -16.56 15.07 -5.26
C ASN A 98 -16.55 15.16 -3.74
N ALA A 99 -16.71 16.37 -3.20
CA ALA A 99 -16.87 16.59 -1.77
C ALA A 99 -18.06 15.80 -1.20
N VAL A 100 -17.87 15.27 0.01
CA VAL A 100 -18.92 14.56 0.76
C VAL A 100 -19.21 15.33 2.04
N ASN A 101 -20.19 16.22 1.98
CA ASN A 101 -20.48 17.14 3.08
C ASN A 101 -21.14 16.43 4.28
N ALA A 102 -20.81 16.90 5.47
CA ALA A 102 -21.46 16.49 6.70
C ALA A 102 -22.91 16.97 6.73
N ALA A 103 -23.81 16.06 7.07
CA ALA A 103 -25.22 16.32 7.31
C ALA A 103 -25.80 15.18 8.15
N ALA A 104 -26.97 15.40 8.74
CA ALA A 104 -27.64 14.37 9.50
C ALA A 104 -27.93 13.15 8.61
N ALA A 105 -27.64 11.96 9.13
CA ALA A 105 -27.80 10.70 8.40
C ALA A 105 -27.04 10.64 7.05
N SER A 106 -25.96 11.41 6.86
CA SER A 106 -25.08 11.30 5.70
C SER A 106 -23.93 10.31 5.95
N ALA A 107 -23.16 9.98 4.91
CA ALA A 107 -22.04 9.05 5.04
C ALA A 107 -20.99 9.48 6.10
N PRO A 108 -20.56 10.76 6.16
CA PRO A 108 -19.75 11.29 7.28
C PRO A 108 -20.25 10.98 8.69
N ALA A 109 -21.56 10.93 8.90
CA ALA A 109 -22.12 10.67 10.21
C ALA A 109 -21.71 9.28 10.73
N ALA A 110 -21.59 8.28 9.84
CA ALA A 110 -21.16 6.94 10.22
C ALA A 110 -19.69 6.86 10.65
N ILE A 111 -18.85 7.82 10.26
CA ILE A 111 -17.41 7.82 10.60
C ILE A 111 -17.14 8.54 11.92
N GLY A 112 -17.85 9.63 12.20
CA GLY A 112 -17.44 10.57 13.23
C GLY A 112 -18.56 11.28 13.97
N SER A 113 -19.79 10.80 13.95
CA SER A 113 -20.87 11.38 14.77
C SER A 113 -21.02 10.71 16.13
N ASN A 114 -21.74 11.38 17.04
CA ASN A 114 -22.14 10.81 18.33
C ASN A 114 -23.32 9.82 18.22
N ASN A 115 -24.09 9.89 17.15
CA ASN A 115 -25.16 8.95 16.85
C ASN A 115 -25.58 9.10 15.38
N ALA A 116 -25.14 8.18 14.54
CA ALA A 116 -25.46 8.20 13.12
C ALA A 116 -26.95 7.95 12.91
N GLY A 117 -27.60 8.85 12.16
CA GLY A 117 -29.01 8.69 11.79
C GLY A 117 -29.24 7.53 10.82
N GLN A 118 -30.48 7.03 10.78
CA GLN A 118 -30.89 5.93 9.90
C GLN A 118 -30.56 6.23 8.42
N GLY A 119 -29.95 5.26 7.73
CA GLY A 119 -29.50 5.36 6.34
C GLY A 119 -28.11 5.96 6.16
N ALA A 120 -27.40 6.33 7.25
CA ALA A 120 -26.01 6.77 7.17
C ALA A 120 -25.08 5.65 6.68
N GLY A 121 -25.34 4.40 7.10
CA GLY A 121 -24.53 3.25 6.68
C GLY A 121 -24.68 2.93 5.20
N ASP A 122 -25.91 2.96 4.68
CA ASP A 122 -26.16 2.75 3.25
C ASP A 122 -25.50 3.84 2.39
N LYS A 123 -25.58 5.10 2.83
CA LYS A 123 -24.89 6.21 2.14
C LYS A 123 -23.38 6.06 2.23
N LEU A 124 -22.84 5.59 3.36
CA LEU A 124 -21.41 5.29 3.48
C LEU A 124 -20.98 4.24 2.45
N ALA A 125 -21.73 3.13 2.35
CA ALA A 125 -21.48 2.10 1.35
C ALA A 125 -21.54 2.66 -0.08
N ALA A 126 -22.54 3.52 -0.36
CA ALA A 126 -22.67 4.18 -1.65
C ALA A 126 -21.47 5.09 -1.97
N GLU A 127 -21.02 5.93 -1.03
CA GLU A 127 -19.85 6.80 -1.26
C GLU A 127 -18.54 6.01 -1.38
N VAL A 128 -18.36 4.95 -0.59
CA VAL A 128 -17.20 4.05 -0.69
C VAL A 128 -17.18 3.33 -2.03
N SER A 129 -18.33 2.92 -2.57
CA SER A 129 -18.38 2.23 -3.87
C SER A 129 -17.90 3.12 -5.03
N LYS A 130 -18.16 4.43 -4.97
CA LYS A 130 -17.71 5.43 -5.96
C LYS A 130 -16.21 5.71 -5.90
N ALA A 131 -15.55 5.48 -4.75
CA ALA A 131 -14.17 5.85 -4.56
C ALA A 131 -13.21 5.02 -5.44
N ASP A 132 -12.32 5.72 -6.14
CA ASP A 132 -11.27 5.11 -6.94
C ASP A 132 -10.09 4.64 -6.06
N PRO A 133 -9.63 3.38 -6.18
CA PRO A 133 -8.56 2.85 -5.34
C PRO A 133 -7.21 3.57 -5.49
N TRP A 134 -6.86 4.06 -6.68
CA TRP A 134 -5.62 4.82 -6.88
C TRP A 134 -5.67 6.15 -6.15
N ALA A 135 -6.80 6.86 -6.25
CA ALA A 135 -7.02 8.08 -5.52
C ALA A 135 -7.01 7.85 -4.01
N MET A 136 -7.61 6.75 -3.51
CA MET A 136 -7.58 6.42 -2.08
C MET A 136 -6.15 6.27 -1.54
N ILE A 137 -5.26 5.59 -2.26
CA ILE A 137 -3.86 5.47 -1.85
C ILE A 137 -3.12 6.81 -1.90
N ASP A 138 -3.42 7.64 -2.89
CA ASP A 138 -2.91 9.02 -2.92
C ASP A 138 -3.39 9.83 -1.71
N LYS A 139 -4.66 9.70 -1.31
CA LYS A 139 -5.17 10.36 -0.10
C LYS A 139 -4.52 9.84 1.16
N ILE A 140 -4.34 8.53 1.31
CA ILE A 140 -3.68 7.96 2.49
C ILE A 140 -2.26 8.50 2.63
N LYS A 141 -1.42 8.39 1.59
CA LYS A 141 0.00 8.78 1.68
C LYS A 141 0.23 10.27 1.96
N ASN A 142 -0.74 11.11 1.63
CA ASN A 142 -0.67 12.57 1.75
C ASN A 142 -1.48 13.12 2.94
N SER A 143 -2.24 12.26 3.62
CA SER A 143 -3.10 12.70 4.72
C SER A 143 -2.32 13.08 5.98
N THR A 144 -2.94 13.94 6.78
CA THR A 144 -2.48 14.34 8.11
C THR A 144 -3.41 13.78 9.17
N THR A 145 -2.96 13.74 10.42
CA THR A 145 -3.78 13.30 11.55
C THR A 145 -4.09 14.47 12.47
N ASN A 146 -5.28 14.44 13.06
CA ASN A 146 -5.72 15.42 14.05
C ASN A 146 -6.71 14.74 15.00
N THR A 147 -6.51 14.91 16.31
CA THR A 147 -7.35 14.33 17.37
C THR A 147 -8.34 15.34 17.96
N ALA A 148 -8.47 16.51 17.34
CA ALA A 148 -9.50 17.46 17.69
C ALA A 148 -10.90 16.92 17.37
N VAL A 149 -11.91 17.56 17.96
CA VAL A 149 -13.32 17.34 17.63
C VAL A 149 -13.54 17.60 16.13
N LEU A 150 -14.15 16.63 15.46
CA LEU A 150 -14.54 16.74 14.07
C LEU A 150 -15.63 17.80 13.89
N ALA A 151 -15.41 18.73 12.98
CA ALA A 151 -16.37 19.76 12.62
C ALA A 151 -16.14 20.28 11.19
N GLY A 152 -17.22 20.69 10.52
CA GLY A 152 -17.18 21.26 9.17
C GLY A 152 -16.95 20.21 8.09
N ASN A 153 -16.47 20.66 6.92
CA ASN A 153 -16.22 19.83 5.75
C ASN A 153 -14.73 19.82 5.38
N ASP A 154 -14.43 19.30 4.19
CA ASP A 154 -13.12 19.36 3.55
C ASP A 154 -11.98 18.72 4.36
N LYS A 155 -12.29 17.66 5.10
CA LYS A 155 -11.28 16.89 5.84
C LYS A 155 -10.59 15.87 4.95
N ASP A 156 -9.30 15.67 5.22
CA ASP A 156 -8.52 14.59 4.64
C ASP A 156 -8.78 13.24 5.35
N ALA A 157 -8.25 12.18 4.76
CA ALA A 157 -8.50 10.82 5.23
C ALA A 157 -8.03 10.56 6.68
N GLY A 158 -6.83 11.04 7.03
CA GLY A 158 -6.23 10.81 8.34
C GLY A 158 -6.95 11.59 9.44
N THR A 159 -7.34 12.85 9.17
CA THR A 159 -8.11 13.68 10.10
C THR A 159 -9.45 13.04 10.40
N LEU A 160 -10.15 12.53 9.39
CA LEU A 160 -11.43 11.83 9.57
C LEU A 160 -11.28 10.54 10.37
N ALA A 161 -10.16 9.82 10.21
CA ALA A 161 -9.91 8.59 10.95
C ALA A 161 -9.61 8.83 12.44
N THR A 162 -8.79 9.84 12.75
CA THR A 162 -8.27 10.10 14.11
C THR A 162 -9.03 11.15 14.90
N GLY A 163 -9.88 11.95 14.24
CA GLY A 163 -10.65 13.00 14.90
C GLY A 163 -11.69 12.41 15.86
N THR A 164 -11.87 13.05 17.01
CA THR A 164 -12.92 12.65 17.95
C THR A 164 -14.29 13.06 17.42
N ASN A 165 -15.33 12.38 17.87
CA ASN A 165 -16.67 12.57 17.34
C ASN A 165 -17.10 14.03 17.37
N ALA A 166 -17.82 14.44 16.34
CA ALA A 166 -18.51 15.71 16.30
C ALA A 166 -19.50 15.80 17.46
N ASN A 167 -19.67 17.00 18.02
CA ASN A 167 -20.66 17.25 19.07
C ASN A 167 -22.10 17.04 18.56
N ASP A 168 -22.29 17.02 17.24
CA ASP A 168 -23.57 16.81 16.57
C ASP A 168 -23.71 15.39 15.97
N ALA A 169 -24.84 15.15 15.32
CA ALA A 169 -25.14 13.89 14.63
C ALA A 169 -24.60 13.83 13.18
N ASN A 170 -23.81 14.82 12.74
CA ASN A 170 -23.43 15.00 11.34
C ASN A 170 -22.03 14.46 11.03
N GLY A 171 -21.15 14.44 12.04
CA GLY A 171 -19.73 14.15 11.82
C GLY A 171 -19.01 15.31 11.11
N ALA A 172 -17.93 15.02 10.37
CA ALA A 172 -17.25 16.00 9.53
C ALA A 172 -17.15 15.51 8.07
N GLY A 173 -17.37 16.43 7.13
CA GLY A 173 -17.38 16.13 5.70
C GLY A 173 -15.98 15.88 5.16
N ALA A 174 -15.90 15.00 4.16
CA ALA A 174 -14.66 14.70 3.46
C ALA A 174 -14.48 15.63 2.26
N ALA A 175 -13.23 16.01 1.98
CA ALA A 175 -12.90 16.82 0.80
C ALA A 175 -13.26 16.11 -0.50
N THR A 176 -13.17 14.77 -0.53
CA THR A 176 -13.56 13.96 -1.69
C THR A 176 -14.11 12.59 -1.28
N ASN A 177 -14.75 11.89 -2.22
CA ASN A 177 -15.11 10.47 -2.09
C ASN A 177 -13.91 9.60 -1.69
N ALA A 178 -12.75 9.83 -2.30
CA ALA A 178 -11.53 9.11 -2.00
C ALA A 178 -11.03 9.39 -0.58
N ASP A 179 -11.13 10.64 -0.10
CA ASP A 179 -10.77 11.00 1.28
C ASP A 179 -11.67 10.26 2.29
N LEU A 180 -12.99 10.24 2.03
CA LEU A 180 -13.94 9.53 2.88
C LEU A 180 -13.63 8.03 2.93
N ALA A 181 -13.50 7.38 1.77
CA ALA A 181 -13.27 5.95 1.71
C ALA A 181 -11.89 5.56 2.27
N ALA A 182 -10.86 6.39 2.06
CA ALA A 182 -9.57 6.22 2.69
C ALA A 182 -9.65 6.33 4.22
N ALA A 183 -10.41 7.29 4.74
CA ALA A 183 -10.65 7.41 6.18
C ALA A 183 -11.33 6.17 6.76
N VAL A 184 -12.34 5.63 6.06
CA VAL A 184 -13.00 4.37 6.43
C VAL A 184 -11.99 3.24 6.49
N ALA A 185 -11.14 3.09 5.46
CA ALA A 185 -10.13 2.04 5.44
C ALA A 185 -9.13 2.20 6.60
N LEU A 186 -8.58 3.40 6.82
CA LEU A 186 -7.65 3.68 7.90
C LEU A 186 -8.27 3.35 9.26
N LYS A 187 -9.49 3.83 9.50
CA LYS A 187 -10.20 3.62 10.76
C LYS A 187 -10.53 2.14 11.01
N ALA A 188 -10.85 1.38 9.96
CA ALA A 188 -11.20 -0.03 10.07
C ALA A 188 -10.01 -0.98 10.31
N ILE A 189 -8.78 -0.58 9.96
CA ILE A 189 -7.57 -1.42 10.10
C ILE A 189 -6.65 -0.99 11.24
N THR A 190 -7.03 0.03 11.99
CA THR A 190 -6.21 0.58 13.07
C THR A 190 -6.91 0.45 14.41
N LYS A 191 -6.10 0.42 15.47
CA LYS A 191 -6.55 0.18 16.83
C LYS A 191 -7.59 1.20 17.28
N GLY A 192 -8.65 0.69 17.92
CA GLY A 192 -9.69 1.49 18.58
C GLY A 192 -10.69 2.18 17.65
N GLY A 193 -10.47 2.15 16.33
CA GLY A 193 -11.39 2.75 15.37
C GLY A 193 -12.73 2.04 15.35
N LYS A 194 -13.81 2.76 15.68
CA LYS A 194 -15.19 2.27 15.57
C LYS A 194 -16.07 3.26 14.85
N PHE A 195 -16.97 2.74 14.04
CA PHE A 195 -17.98 3.52 13.34
C PHE A 195 -19.21 3.76 14.23
N SER A 196 -20.02 4.72 13.85
CA SER A 196 -21.37 4.91 14.38
C SER A 196 -22.37 4.35 13.38
N ALA A 197 -23.36 3.60 13.85
CA ALA A 197 -24.42 3.09 12.99
C ALA A 197 -25.78 3.15 13.70
N ALA A 198 -26.82 3.51 12.96
CA ALA A 198 -28.18 3.18 13.38
C ALA A 198 -28.36 1.65 13.42
N ALA A 199 -29.33 1.17 14.19
CA ALA A 199 -29.53 -0.27 14.38
C ALA A 199 -29.74 -1.05 13.07
N GLY A 200 -30.41 -0.45 12.08
CA GLY A 200 -30.62 -1.05 10.77
C GLY A 200 -29.40 -1.00 9.84
N ASP A 201 -28.35 -0.25 10.19
CA ASP A 201 -27.25 0.10 9.28
C ASP A 201 -25.92 -0.61 9.61
N VAL A 202 -25.86 -1.37 10.71
CA VAL A 202 -24.62 -1.98 11.22
C VAL A 202 -23.93 -2.82 10.14
N GLU A 203 -24.69 -3.66 9.43
CA GLU A 203 -24.13 -4.52 8.37
C GLU A 203 -23.71 -3.72 7.13
N ALA A 204 -24.42 -2.63 6.80
CA ALA A 204 -24.04 -1.75 5.71
C ALA A 204 -22.71 -1.03 5.99
N VAL A 205 -22.50 -0.58 7.24
CA VAL A 205 -21.23 0.00 7.68
C VAL A 205 -20.09 -1.01 7.62
N LYS A 206 -20.32 -2.26 8.08
CA LYS A 206 -19.33 -3.33 7.97
C LYS A 206 -18.95 -3.63 6.52
N ALA A 207 -19.94 -3.73 5.63
CA ALA A 207 -19.72 -3.94 4.21
C ALA A 207 -18.94 -2.79 3.57
N ALA A 208 -19.28 -1.53 3.91
CA ALA A 208 -18.55 -0.35 3.46
C ALA A 208 -17.09 -0.37 3.94
N ALA A 209 -16.84 -0.71 5.21
CA ALA A 209 -15.51 -0.83 5.77
C ALA A 209 -14.68 -1.91 5.07
N ALA A 210 -15.23 -3.12 4.93
CA ALA A 210 -14.57 -4.21 4.23
C ALA A 210 -14.26 -3.85 2.76
N SER A 211 -15.20 -3.21 2.06
CA SER A 211 -14.99 -2.74 0.69
C SER A 211 -13.86 -1.71 0.61
N ALA A 212 -13.82 -0.74 1.53
CA ALA A 212 -12.78 0.28 1.56
C ALA A 212 -11.40 -0.33 1.79
N VAL A 213 -11.29 -1.23 2.79
CA VAL A 213 -10.04 -1.95 3.09
C VAL A 213 -9.57 -2.78 1.89
N ASN A 214 -10.47 -3.54 1.26
CA ASN A 214 -10.12 -4.36 0.10
C ASN A 214 -9.67 -3.53 -1.11
N LYS A 215 -10.26 -2.36 -1.34
CA LYS A 215 -9.79 -1.44 -2.39
C LYS A 215 -8.35 -0.98 -2.14
N VAL A 216 -8.04 -0.56 -0.91
CA VAL A 216 -6.68 -0.13 -0.51
C VAL A 216 -5.67 -1.27 -0.61
N LEU A 217 -5.99 -2.45 -0.06
CA LEU A 217 -5.10 -3.61 -0.10
C LEU A 217 -4.89 -4.12 -1.53
N GLY A 218 -5.94 -4.13 -2.35
CA GLY A 218 -5.84 -4.56 -3.75
C GLY A 218 -4.88 -3.71 -4.57
N ILE A 219 -4.89 -2.39 -4.35
CA ILE A 219 -3.96 -1.52 -5.07
C ILE A 219 -2.53 -1.57 -4.52
N LEU A 220 -2.36 -1.74 -3.20
CA LEU A 220 -1.04 -1.96 -2.60
C LEU A 220 -0.41 -3.26 -3.12
N ASP A 221 -1.17 -4.36 -3.16
CA ASP A 221 -0.73 -5.64 -3.72
C ASP A 221 -0.28 -5.48 -5.18
N PHE A 222 -1.08 -4.79 -6.00
CA PHE A 222 -0.71 -4.50 -7.39
C PHE A 222 0.62 -3.73 -7.49
N ILE A 223 0.78 -2.66 -6.71
CA ILE A 223 2.01 -1.83 -6.71
C ILE A 223 3.21 -2.67 -6.30
N ILE A 224 3.09 -3.48 -5.25
CA ILE A 224 4.17 -4.33 -4.73
C ILE A 224 4.56 -5.37 -5.78
N ARG A 225 3.60 -6.09 -6.37
CA ARG A 225 3.89 -7.11 -7.40
C ARG A 225 4.58 -6.51 -8.62
N LYS A 226 4.11 -5.36 -9.09
CA LYS A 226 4.75 -4.62 -10.20
C LYS A 226 6.18 -4.22 -9.85
N THR A 227 6.40 -3.74 -8.63
CA THR A 227 7.72 -3.36 -8.13
C THR A 227 8.67 -4.54 -8.06
N VAL A 228 8.21 -5.67 -7.51
CA VAL A 228 9.00 -6.90 -7.44
C VAL A 228 9.35 -7.40 -8.84
N SER A 229 8.35 -7.51 -9.72
CA SER A 229 8.55 -7.99 -11.10
C SER A 229 9.56 -7.13 -11.87
N SER A 230 9.43 -5.79 -11.80
CA SER A 230 10.35 -4.86 -12.46
C SER A 230 11.80 -5.03 -11.98
N ASN A 231 12.02 -5.26 -10.69
CA ASN A 231 13.38 -5.48 -10.18
C ASN A 231 13.93 -6.85 -10.56
N LEU A 232 13.10 -7.90 -10.58
CA LEU A 232 13.50 -9.21 -11.10
C LEU A 232 13.82 -9.17 -12.60
N ASP A 233 13.07 -8.39 -13.38
CA ASP A 233 13.36 -8.17 -14.81
C ASP A 233 14.71 -7.47 -15.00
N LYS A 234 15.06 -6.48 -14.18
CA LYS A 234 16.40 -5.84 -14.22
C LYS A 234 17.52 -6.85 -13.95
N ILE A 235 17.36 -7.73 -12.96
CA ILE A 235 18.32 -8.80 -12.69
C ILE A 235 18.42 -9.73 -13.90
N LYS A 236 17.30 -10.15 -14.47
CA LYS A 236 17.24 -11.01 -15.65
C LYS A 236 17.98 -10.38 -16.84
N GLU A 237 17.77 -9.10 -17.12
CA GLU A 237 18.47 -8.41 -18.21
C GLU A 237 19.97 -8.28 -17.93
N ALA A 238 20.39 -8.01 -16.69
CA ALA A 238 21.80 -8.03 -16.31
C ALA A 238 22.43 -9.43 -16.51
N VAL A 239 21.71 -10.49 -16.15
CA VAL A 239 22.13 -11.89 -16.34
C VAL A 239 22.26 -12.25 -17.82
N LYS A 240 21.32 -11.83 -18.67
CA LYS A 240 21.43 -12.01 -20.13
C LYS A 240 22.63 -11.28 -20.74
N GLY A 241 22.98 -10.13 -20.16
CA GLY A 241 24.17 -9.36 -20.54
C GLY A 241 25.49 -9.98 -20.09
N MET A 242 25.49 -11.11 -19.37
CA MET A 242 26.72 -11.80 -19.00
C MET A 242 27.45 -12.30 -20.23
N GLN A 243 28.73 -11.92 -20.32
CA GLN A 243 29.62 -12.40 -21.36
C GLN A 243 30.35 -13.63 -20.84
N TYR A 244 30.28 -14.71 -21.60
CA TYR A 244 31.01 -15.94 -21.31
C TYR A 244 32.21 -16.03 -22.23
N PHE A 245 33.35 -16.44 -21.69
CA PHE A 245 34.47 -16.87 -22.52
C PHE A 245 34.10 -18.24 -23.12
N GLU A 246 34.11 -18.34 -24.45
CA GLU A 246 34.07 -19.65 -25.10
C GLU A 246 35.34 -20.40 -24.72
N THR A 247 35.18 -21.60 -24.16
CA THR A 247 36.29 -22.55 -24.03
C THR A 247 36.44 -23.26 -25.37
N THR A 248 37.00 -22.56 -26.37
CA THR A 248 37.52 -23.24 -27.57
C THR A 248 38.81 -23.95 -27.20
N THR A 249 38.67 -25.13 -26.59
CA THR A 249 39.70 -26.18 -26.68
C THR A 249 39.67 -26.74 -28.11
N GLU A 250 40.11 -25.95 -29.10
CA GLU A 250 40.67 -26.53 -30.32
C GLU A 250 42.09 -26.97 -29.97
N ALA A 251 42.23 -28.25 -29.62
CA ALA A 251 43.52 -28.88 -29.49
C ALA A 251 44.25 -28.75 -30.84
N THR A 252 45.26 -27.89 -30.88
CA THR A 252 46.17 -27.78 -32.01
C THR A 252 47.00 -29.07 -32.05
N GLU A 253 46.54 -30.09 -32.80
CA GLU A 253 47.38 -31.23 -33.14
C GLU A 253 48.41 -30.76 -34.19
N ALA A 254 49.48 -30.13 -33.71
CA ALA A 254 50.69 -29.95 -34.49
C ALA A 254 51.40 -31.30 -34.63
N SER A 255 50.96 -32.12 -35.59
CA SER A 255 51.79 -33.23 -36.09
C SER A 255 52.78 -32.69 -37.12
N THR A 256 53.96 -32.28 -36.63
CA THR A 256 55.16 -32.21 -37.47
C THR A 256 55.57 -33.62 -37.84
N ILE A 257 55.31 -34.02 -39.09
CA ILE A 257 56.00 -35.17 -39.71
C ILE A 257 56.91 -34.62 -40.81
N LYS A 258 58.21 -34.53 -40.48
CA LYS A 258 59.34 -34.73 -41.39
C LYS A 258 59.87 -36.12 -41.00
N PRO A 259 60.20 -37.07 -41.90
CA PRO A 259 61.18 -36.92 -42.99
C PRO A 259 60.74 -37.74 -44.24
N ASP A 260 61.47 -38.04 -45.32
CA ASP A 260 62.88 -37.99 -45.69
C ASP A 260 62.99 -37.96 -47.23
N THR A 261 64.09 -37.40 -47.72
CA THR A 261 64.54 -37.43 -49.11
C THR A 261 64.81 -38.86 -49.62
N LYS A 262 64.22 -39.21 -50.78
CA LYS A 262 64.91 -39.75 -51.96
C LYS A 262 63.99 -39.81 -53.18
#